data_AF-A0A840PR12-F1
#
_entry.id   AF-A0A840PR12-F1
#
_cell.length_a   1.000
_cell.length_b   1.000
_cell.length_c   1.000
_cell.angle_alpha   90.00
_cell.angle_beta   90.00
_cell.angle_gamma   90.00
#
_symmetry.space_group_name_H-M   'P 1'
#
loop_
_entity.id
_entity.type
_entity.pdbx_description
1 polymer ?
#
loop_
_entity_poly.entity_id
_entity_poly.type
_entity_poly.pdbx_seq_one_letter_code
_entity_poly.pdbx_strand_id
1 'polypeptide(L)' 'MHGSASSTSTTRAGPALRGADAATTATMEWVAWYNTERVHSYCGNVPPAGYVETFHRPVAGTTAATENRPI' A
#
# COMPACT_ATOMS: atom_id res chain seq x y z
N MET A 1 -12.56 52.06 -1.95
CA MET A 1 -11.81 51.15 -2.83
C MET A 1 -11.56 49.85 -2.06
N HIS A 2 -12.40 48.83 -2.21
CA HIS A 2 -12.13 47.50 -1.64
C HIS A 2 -12.04 46.52 -2.81
N GLY A 3 -10.82 46.07 -3.10
CA GLY A 3 -10.53 45.09 -4.14
C GLY A 3 -10.84 43.69 -3.62
N SER A 4 -11.75 42.99 -4.29
CA SER A 4 -11.99 41.56 -4.06
C SER A 4 -10.81 40.76 -4.60
N ALA A 5 -10.03 40.16 -3.71
CA ALA A 5 -9.05 39.14 -4.09
C ALA A 5 -9.80 37.83 -4.36
N SER A 6 -9.89 37.44 -5.63
CA SER A 6 -10.36 36.10 -6.01
C SER A 6 -9.30 35.06 -5.64
N SER A 7 -9.49 34.35 -4.53
CA SER A 7 -8.70 33.15 -4.22
C SER A 7 -9.11 32.00 -5.14
N THR A 8 -8.35 31.80 -6.23
CA THR A 8 -8.45 30.57 -7.01
C THR A 8 -7.75 29.44 -6.26
N SER A 9 -8.51 28.63 -5.52
CA SER A 9 -8.00 27.34 -5.02
C SER A 9 -7.84 26.38 -6.19
N THR A 10 -6.62 26.24 -6.72
CA THR A 10 -6.28 25.15 -7.63
C THR A 10 -6.14 23.87 -6.82
N THR A 11 -7.26 23.21 -6.52
CA THR A 11 -7.21 21.80 -6.13
C THR A 11 -6.73 21.03 -7.35
N ARG A 12 -5.49 20.54 -7.33
CA ARG A 12 -4.98 19.60 -8.34
C ARG A 12 -5.82 18.32 -8.23
N ALA A 13 -6.87 18.22 -9.04
CA ALA A 13 -7.68 17.02 -9.12
C ALA A 13 -6.78 15.87 -9.64
N GLY A 14 -6.66 14.80 -8.85
CA GLY A 14 -6.00 13.58 -9.29
C GLY A 14 -6.78 12.91 -10.44
N PRO A 15 -6.15 11.97 -11.16
CA PRO A 15 -6.83 11.24 -12.22
C PRO A 15 -8.09 10.58 -11.69
N ALA A 16 -9.19 10.76 -12.43
CA ALA A 16 -10.48 10.27 -12.01
C ALA A 16 -10.57 8.76 -12.30
N LEU A 17 -10.56 7.92 -11.27
CA LEU A 17 -10.73 6.47 -11.42
C LEU A 17 -12.16 6.21 -11.95
N ARG A 18 -12.28 5.55 -13.10
CA ARG A 18 -13.58 5.26 -13.75
C ARG A 18 -13.67 3.76 -14.03
N GLY A 19 -14.67 3.12 -13.44
CA GLY A 19 -14.88 1.67 -13.57
C GLY A 19 -14.08 0.85 -12.55
N ALA A 20 -14.52 -0.39 -12.33
CA ALA A 20 -13.92 -1.29 -11.36
C ALA A 20 -12.47 -1.68 -11.73
N ASP A 21 -12.17 -1.85 -13.01
CA ASP A 21 -10.83 -2.20 -13.49
C ASP A 21 -9.83 -1.09 -13.19
N ALA A 22 -10.16 0.17 -13.50
CA ALA A 22 -9.27 1.31 -13.23
C ALA A 22 -9.00 1.49 -11.73
N ALA A 23 -10.02 1.28 -10.89
CA ALA A 23 -9.86 1.31 -9.44
C ALA A 23 -8.98 0.15 -8.92
N THR A 24 -9.12 -1.03 -9.51
CA THR A 24 -8.31 -2.21 -9.18
C THR A 24 -6.86 -1.97 -9.56
N THR A 25 -6.59 -1.51 -10.78
CA THR A 25 -5.22 -1.18 -11.23
C THR A 25 -4.58 -0.13 -10.33
N ALA A 26 -5.27 0.99 -10.07
CA ALA A 26 -4.74 2.05 -9.20
C ALA A 26 -4.48 1.55 -7.77
N THR A 27 -5.31 0.63 -7.27
CA THR A 27 -5.10 0.02 -5.94
C THR A 27 -3.90 -0.90 -5.95
N MET A 28 -3.73 -1.74 -6.98
CA MET A 28 -2.58 -2.65 -7.08
C MET A 28 -1.26 -1.89 -7.22
N GLU A 29 -1.26 -0.82 -8.03
CA GLU A 29 -0.12 0.10 -8.14
C GLU A 29 0.21 0.76 -6.80
N TRP A 30 -0.82 1.26 -6.09
CA TRP A 30 -0.64 1.85 -4.77
C TRP A 30 -0.08 0.85 -3.75
N VAL A 31 -0.61 -0.38 -3.72
CA VAL A 31 -0.12 -1.44 -2.82
C VAL A 31 1.34 -1.79 -3.11
N ALA A 32 1.70 -1.91 -4.39
CA ALA A 32 3.07 -2.19 -4.79
C ALA A 32 4.00 -1.09 -4.27
N TRP A 33 3.75 0.16 -4.64
CA TRP A 33 4.54 1.31 -4.19
C TRP A 33 4.63 1.42 -2.66
N TYR A 34 3.50 1.25 -1.96
CA TYR A 34 3.46 1.35 -0.50
C TYR A 34 4.38 0.33 0.16
N ASN A 35 4.43 -0.89 -0.35
CA ASN A 35 5.21 -1.97 0.28
C ASN A 35 6.69 -1.94 -0.09
N THR A 36 7.04 -1.52 -1.30
CA THR A 36 8.42 -1.61 -1.82
C THR A 36 9.20 -0.31 -1.77
N GLU A 37 8.53 0.84 -1.84
CA GLU A 37 9.20 2.13 -2.06
C GLU A 37 8.91 3.15 -0.95
N ARG A 38 7.73 3.08 -0.31
CA ARG A 38 7.36 4.04 0.72
C ARG A 38 8.15 3.81 2.01
N VAL A 39 9.07 4.72 2.31
CA VAL A 39 9.77 4.77 3.60
C VAL A 39 8.80 5.21 4.71
N HIS A 40 8.73 4.44 5.80
CA HIS A 40 7.84 4.72 6.93
C HIS A 40 8.57 4.64 8.28
N SER A 41 8.41 5.65 9.13
CA SER A 41 9.11 5.74 10.42
C SER A 41 8.72 4.63 11.41
N TYR A 42 7.47 4.17 11.38
CA TYR A 42 7.03 2.99 12.16
C TYR A 42 7.77 1.72 11.75
N CYS A 43 8.12 1.60 10.47
CA CYS A 43 8.93 0.52 9.92
C CYS A 43 10.43 0.75 10.11
N GLY A 44 10.87 1.65 10.99
CA GLY A 44 12.30 1.93 11.21
C GLY A 44 12.98 2.67 10.05
N ASN A 45 12.21 3.46 9.29
CA ASN A 45 12.68 4.17 8.09
C ASN A 45 13.14 3.24 6.94
N VAL A 46 12.59 2.03 6.87
CA VAL A 46 12.67 1.16 5.68
C VAL A 46 11.28 0.93 5.08
N PRO A 47 11.16 0.47 3.82
CA PRO A 47 9.88 0.04 3.27
C PRO A 47 9.26 -1.08 4.11
N PRO A 48 7.91 -1.18 4.17
CA PRO A 48 7.21 -2.21 4.93
C PRO A 48 7.67 -3.64 4.62
N ALA A 49 7.97 -3.95 3.34
CA ALA A 49 8.48 -5.27 2.96
C ALA A 49 9.80 -5.63 3.68
N GLY A 50 10.75 -4.69 3.75
CA GLY A 50 12.03 -4.88 4.44
C GLY A 50 11.89 -4.97 5.97
N TYR A 51 10.86 -4.33 6.53
CA TYR A 51 10.54 -4.47 7.96
C TYR A 51 10.02 -5.88 8.29
N VAL A 52 9.14 -6.45 7.45
CA VAL A 52 8.63 -7.83 7.65
C VAL A 52 9.76 -8.86 7.54
N GLU A 53 10.67 -8.73 6.59
CA GLU A 53 11.84 -9.63 6.47
C GLU A 53 12.73 -9.61 7.72
N THR A 54 12.86 -8.44 8.36
CA THR A 54 13.72 -8.24 9.52
C THR A 54 13.06 -8.69 10.83
N PHE A 55 11.74 -8.46 10.99
CA PHE A 55 11.04 -8.62 12.28
C PHE A 55 9.93 -9.68 12.28
N HIS A 56 9.38 -10.04 11.12
CA HIS A 56 8.31 -11.01 10.95
C HIS A 56 8.69 -12.07 9.89
N ARG A 57 9.64 -12.94 10.24
CA ARG A 57 9.91 -14.15 9.43
C ARG A 57 8.69 -15.07 9.47
N PRO A 58 8.16 -15.54 8.34
CA PRO A 58 7.16 -16.60 8.35
C PRO A 58 7.75 -17.82 9.05
N VAL A 59 6.99 -18.45 9.96
CA VAL A 59 7.28 -19.86 10.27
C VAL A 59 7.13 -20.62 8.97
N ALA A 60 8.26 -21.00 8.37
CA ALA A 60 8.26 -22.00 7.32
C ALA A 60 7.80 -23.32 7.95
N GLY A 61 6.52 -23.66 7.79
CA GLY A 61 6.00 -24.99 8.13
C GLY A 61 4.82 -25.06 9.11
N THR A 62 3.75 -24.28 8.93
CA THR A 62 2.47 -24.54 9.64
C THR A 62 1.35 -25.03 8.72
N THR A 63 1.63 -25.41 7.48
CA THR A 63 0.61 -26.05 6.63
C THR A 63 1.24 -27.03 5.63
N ALA A 64 1.70 -28.20 6.11
CA ALA A 64 1.81 -29.44 5.33
C ALA A 64 2.33 -30.62 6.19
N ALA A 65 1.76 -30.86 7.37
CA ALA A 65 2.05 -32.09 8.13
C ALA A 65 0.97 -32.42 9.18
N THR A 66 -0.32 -32.31 8.85
CA THR A 66 -1.39 -32.96 9.65
C THR A 66 -2.52 -33.39 8.73
N GLU A 67 -2.20 -34.01 7.60
CA GLU A 67 -3.18 -34.77 6.83
C GLU A 67 -2.47 -35.92 6.12
N ASN A 68 -1.99 -36.88 6.92
CA ASN A 68 -1.81 -38.26 6.46
C ASN A 68 -1.60 -39.16 7.69
N ARG A 69 -2.68 -39.47 8.40
CA ARG A 69 -2.72 -40.64 9.28
C ARG A 69 -3.27 -41.80 8.44
N PRO A 70 -2.49 -42.87 8.16
CA PRO A 70 -3.11 -44.09 7.68
C PRO A 70 -4.06 -44.61 8.78
N ILE A 71 -5.23 -45.08 8.35
CA ILE A 71 -6.20 -45.81 9.18
C ILE A 71 -5.56 -47.08 9.77
#